data_AF-A0A822CMX1-F1
#
_entry.id   AF-A0A822CMX1-F1
#
_cell.length_a   1.000
_cell.length_b   1.000
_cell.length_c   1.000
_cell.angle_alpha   90.00
_cell.angle_beta   90.00
_cell.angle_gamma   90.00
#
_symmetry.space_group_name_H-M   'P 1'
#
loop_
_entity.id
_entity.type
_entity.pdbx_description
1 polymer ?
#
loop_
_entity_poly.entity_id
_entity_poly.type
_entity_poly.pdbx_seq_one_letter_code
_entity_poly.pdbx_strand_id
1 'polypeptide(L)'
;ASKFEDYLKRKWSSEKLFGLEGCEALIPAMKMVIDTAANQGVDTVIMGMPHRGRLNVLANVARKPLEELFCQFYPKLEPSDVSGSGDVKYHLGTCIERLNRASNT
;
A
#
# COMPACT_ATOMS: atom_id res chain seq x y z
N ALA A 1 7.12 4.85 8.04
CA ALA A 1 5.67 5.08 8.26
C ALA A 1 5.36 6.57 8.28
N SER A 2 5.88 7.35 9.24
CA SER A 2 5.49 8.76 9.44
C SER A 2 5.86 9.71 8.29
N LYS A 3 7.08 9.62 7.74
CA LYS A 3 7.54 10.50 6.64
C LYS A 3 6.65 10.47 5.38
N PHE A 4 6.07 9.30 5.09
CA PHE A 4 5.18 9.14 3.94
C PHE A 4 3.89 9.94 4.14
N GLU A 5 3.32 9.90 5.34
CA GLU A 5 2.08 10.61 5.66
C GLU A 5 2.32 12.11 5.77
N ASP A 6 3.44 12.53 6.35
CA ASP A 6 3.86 13.93 6.37
C ASP A 6 3.94 14.50 4.94
N TYR A 7 4.49 13.73 4.01
CA TYR A 7 4.56 14.12 2.60
C TYR A 7 3.16 14.26 1.98
N LEU A 8 2.29 13.26 2.17
CA LEU A 8 0.93 13.29 1.64
C LEU A 8 0.14 14.50 2.19
N LYS A 9 0.24 14.76 3.49
CA LYS A 9 -0.42 15.91 4.15
C LYS A 9 0.06 17.25 3.62
N ARG A 10 1.36 17.39 3.34
CA ARG A 10 1.93 18.63 2.79
C ARG A 10 1.51 18.85 1.34
N LYS A 11 1.51 17.79 0.52
CA LYS A 11 1.21 17.89 -0.92
C LYS A 11 -0.30 18.01 -1.20
N TRP A 12 -1.13 17.32 -0.41
CA TRP A 12 -2.59 17.26 -0.57
C TRP A 12 -3.30 17.57 0.75
N SER A 13 -3.14 18.79 1.25
CA SER A 13 -3.66 19.22 2.56
C SER A 13 -5.18 19.20 2.68
N SER A 14 -5.91 19.28 1.56
CA SER A 14 -7.38 19.27 1.52
C SER A 14 -7.97 17.86 1.35
N GLU A 15 -7.14 16.86 1.13
CA GLU A 15 -7.58 15.49 0.86
C GLU A 15 -7.74 14.67 2.13
N LYS A 16 -8.76 13.81 2.18
CA LYS A 16 -8.91 12.81 3.24
C LYS A 16 -7.96 11.65 2.97
N LEU A 17 -6.98 11.46 3.87
CA LEU A 17 -5.91 10.46 3.72
C LEU A 17 -6.14 9.17 4.53
N PHE A 18 -6.96 9.20 5.57
CA PHE A 18 -7.13 8.10 6.53
C PHE A 18 -5.78 7.54 7.04
N GLY A 19 -4.88 8.43 7.46
CA GLY A 19 -3.50 8.10 7.86
C GLY A 19 -3.39 7.11 9.03
N LEU A 20 -2.19 6.59 9.23
CA LEU A 20 -1.78 5.62 10.24
C LEU A 20 -1.10 6.28 11.46
N GLU A 21 -1.16 7.60 11.59
CA GLU A 21 -0.64 8.30 12.76
C GLU A 21 -1.19 7.71 14.08
N GLY A 22 -0.28 7.47 15.02
CA GLY A 22 -0.55 6.78 16.29
C GLY A 22 -0.62 5.25 16.20
N CYS A 23 -0.46 4.66 15.01
CA CYS A 23 -0.45 3.22 14.76
C CYS A 23 0.73 2.79 13.85
N GLU A 24 1.82 3.54 13.87
CA GLU A 24 2.95 3.39 12.94
C GLU A 24 3.66 2.04 13.05
N ALA A 25 3.58 1.42 14.22
CA ALA A 25 4.10 0.08 14.49
C ALA A 25 3.48 -1.02 13.61
N LEU A 26 2.30 -0.77 13.02
CA LEU A 26 1.66 -1.71 12.09
C LEU A 26 2.57 -2.01 10.87
N ILE A 27 3.30 -1.02 10.34
CA ILE A 27 4.14 -1.22 9.16
C ILE A 27 5.26 -2.24 9.39
N PRO A 28 6.15 -2.08 10.41
CA PRO A 28 7.16 -3.09 10.68
C PRO A 28 6.55 -4.42 11.16
N ALA A 29 5.43 -4.40 11.90
CA ALA A 29 4.76 -5.63 12.32
C ALA A 29 4.27 -6.46 11.13
N MET A 30 3.60 -5.84 10.15
CA MET A 30 3.16 -6.53 8.93
C MET A 30 4.33 -7.09 8.13
N LYS A 31 5.43 -6.33 7.99
CA LYS A 31 6.64 -6.81 7.33
C LYS A 31 7.21 -8.04 8.02
N MET A 32 7.29 -8.00 9.35
CA MET A 32 7.78 -9.12 10.14
C MET A 32 6.90 -10.36 9.96
N VAL A 33 5.57 -10.22 10.03
CA VAL A 33 4.63 -11.32 9.78
C VAL A 33 4.85 -11.94 8.39
N ILE A 34 4.96 -11.11 7.35
CA ILE A 34 5.18 -11.55 5.98
C ILE A 34 6.52 -12.27 5.82
N ASP A 35 7.61 -11.73 6.39
CA ASP A 35 8.94 -12.32 6.28
C ASP A 35 9.05 -13.61 7.11
N THR A 36 8.41 -13.67 8.28
CA THR A 36 8.30 -14.89 9.09
C THR A 36 7.50 -15.98 8.37
N ALA A 37 6.37 -15.63 7.74
CA ALA A 37 5.59 -16.59 6.95
C ALA A 37 6.39 -17.12 5.75
N ALA A 38 7.06 -16.23 5.03
CA ALA A 38 7.95 -16.58 3.92
C ALA A 38 9.08 -17.55 4.35
N ASN A 39 9.67 -17.36 5.53
CA ASN A 39 10.69 -18.28 6.07
C ASN A 39 10.13 -19.63 6.50
N GLN A 40 8.82 -19.75 6.69
CA GLN A 40 8.12 -21.01 6.98
C GLN A 40 7.59 -21.71 5.72
N GLY A 41 7.95 -21.22 4.53
CA GLY A 41 7.54 -21.81 3.24
C GLY A 41 6.17 -21.35 2.74
N VAL A 42 5.64 -20.23 3.24
CA VAL A 42 4.40 -19.64 2.69
C VAL A 42 4.71 -18.93 1.37
N ASP A 43 4.09 -19.41 0.29
CA ASP A 43 4.26 -18.85 -1.06
C ASP A 43 3.37 -17.63 -1.33
N THR A 44 2.21 -17.53 -0.68
CA THR A 44 1.22 -16.48 -0.96
C THR A 44 0.61 -15.92 0.31
N VAL A 45 0.55 -14.60 0.40
CA VAL A 45 -0.10 -13.86 1.50
C VAL A 45 -1.22 -13.01 0.92
N ILE A 46 -2.46 -13.28 1.33
CA ILE A 46 -3.64 -12.51 0.94
C ILE A 46 -4.03 -11.61 2.12
N MET A 47 -4.18 -10.31 1.86
CA MET A 47 -4.47 -9.32 2.90
C MET A 47 -5.75 -8.54 2.56
N GLY A 48 -6.76 -8.65 3.43
CA GLY A 48 -7.88 -7.72 3.46
C GLY A 48 -7.58 -6.58 4.44
N MET A 49 -7.85 -5.33 4.06
CA MET A 49 -7.65 -4.20 4.97
C MET A 49 -8.66 -3.06 4.76
N PRO A 50 -9.07 -2.35 5.82
CA PRO A 50 -9.89 -1.14 5.74
C PRO A 50 -9.05 0.08 5.28
N HIS A 51 -9.65 1.28 5.32
CA HIS A 51 -9.03 2.52 4.85
C HIS A 51 -7.87 3.05 5.74
N ARG A 52 -7.83 2.70 7.04
CA ARG A 52 -6.84 3.21 7.99
C ARG A 52 -5.42 2.79 7.60
N GLY A 53 -4.59 3.76 7.26
CA GLY A 53 -3.20 3.56 6.84
C GLY A 53 -3.05 2.84 5.50
N ARG A 54 -4.12 2.70 4.70
CA ARG A 54 -4.07 1.89 3.46
C ARG A 54 -3.02 2.35 2.47
N LEU A 55 -2.93 3.65 2.23
CA LEU A 55 -1.91 4.19 1.34
C LEU A 55 -0.49 3.91 1.86
N ASN A 56 -0.31 3.93 3.19
CA ASN A 56 0.95 3.64 3.84
C ASN A 56 1.33 2.16 3.69
N VAL A 57 0.36 1.25 3.89
CA VAL A 57 0.56 -0.20 3.71
C VAL A 57 0.82 -0.53 2.24
N LEU A 58 0.07 0.03 1.31
CA LEU A 58 0.28 -0.19 -0.13
C LEU A 58 1.69 0.26 -0.56
N ALA A 59 2.14 1.44 -0.12
CA ALA A 59 3.46 1.95 -0.47
C ALA A 59 4.59 1.19 0.24
N ASN A 60 4.48 0.99 1.56
CA ASN A 60 5.61 0.53 2.37
C ASN A 60 5.65 -0.99 2.59
N VAL A 61 4.52 -1.69 2.54
CA VAL A 61 4.43 -3.14 2.75
C VAL A 61 4.26 -3.85 1.42
N ALA A 62 3.21 -3.51 0.65
CA ALA A 62 2.91 -4.14 -0.62
C ALA A 62 3.70 -3.57 -1.81
N ARG A 63 4.55 -2.56 -1.58
CA ARG A 63 5.46 -1.95 -2.55
C ARG A 63 4.79 -1.54 -3.87
N LYS A 64 3.55 -1.04 -3.81
CA LYS A 64 2.89 -0.43 -4.97
C LYS A 64 3.78 0.74 -5.46
N PRO A 65 4.04 0.87 -6.77
CA PRO A 65 4.79 1.99 -7.32
C PRO A 65 4.19 3.33 -6.85
N LEU A 66 5.05 4.26 -6.43
CA LEU A 66 4.59 5.54 -5.89
C LEU A 66 3.92 6.39 -6.98
N GLU A 67 4.36 6.26 -8.22
CA GLU A 67 3.78 6.90 -9.39
C GLU A 67 2.31 6.51 -9.54
N GLU A 68 2.00 5.21 -9.52
CA GLU A 68 0.63 4.70 -9.58
C GLU A 68 -0.22 5.15 -8.39
N LEU A 69 0.37 5.24 -7.21
CA LEU A 69 -0.32 5.68 -6.00
C LEU A 69 -0.62 7.19 -6.03
N PHE A 70 0.31 8.00 -6.56
CA PHE A 70 0.16 9.44 -6.67
C PHE A 70 -0.75 9.87 -7.82
N CYS A 71 -0.82 9.11 -8.92
CA CYS A 71 -1.77 9.38 -10.01
C CYS A 71 -3.22 9.45 -9.51
N GLN A 72 -3.59 8.64 -8.51
CA GLN A 72 -4.93 8.63 -7.91
C GLN A 72 -5.30 9.92 -7.14
N PHE A 73 -4.34 10.81 -6.91
CA PHE A 73 -4.60 12.14 -6.36
C PHE A 73 -4.87 13.20 -7.45
N TYR A 74 -4.73 12.85 -8.72
CA TYR A 74 -4.97 13.73 -9.86
C TYR A 74 -6.13 13.16 -10.70
N PRO A 75 -7.35 13.69 -10.55
CA PRO A 75 -8.55 13.17 -11.23
C PRO A 75 -8.47 13.15 -12.76
N LYS A 76 -7.52 13.88 -13.35
CA LYS A 76 -7.34 14.00 -14.81
C LYS A 76 -6.34 12.98 -15.39
N LEU A 77 -5.68 12.20 -14.53
CA LEU A 77 -4.64 11.24 -14.93
C LEU A 77 -5.10 9.78 -14.82
N GLU A 78 -6.37 9.53 -14.52
CA GLU A 78 -6.94 8.19 -14.63
C GLU A 78 -6.83 7.74 -16.11
N PRO A 79 -6.22 6.57 -16.40
CA PRO A 79 -6.10 6.09 -17.76
C PRO A 79 -7.48 5.97 -18.38
N SER A 80 -7.63 6.48 -19.61
CA SER A 80 -8.85 6.35 -20.42
C SER A 80 -9.31 4.90 -20.62
N ASP A 81 -8.43 3.94 -20.37
CA ASP A 81 -8.64 2.51 -20.58
C ASP A 81 -9.16 1.77 -19.32
N VAL A 82 -9.36 2.46 -18.19
CA VAL A 82 -10.06 1.87 -17.04
C VAL A 82 -11.56 1.87 -17.34
N SER A 83 -12.01 0.81 -18.01
CA SER A 83 -13.42 0.53 -18.32
C SER A 83 -14.26 0.15 -17.08
N GLY A 84 -14.13 0.93 -16.01
CA GLY A 84 -14.88 0.76 -14.77
C GLY A 84 -15.26 2.12 -14.20
N SER A 85 -16.30 2.16 -13.36
CA SER A 85 -16.80 3.38 -12.71
C SER A 85 -15.76 4.12 -11.82
N GLY A 86 -14.53 3.58 -11.70
CA GLY A 86 -13.54 3.98 -10.72
C GLY A 86 -13.95 3.61 -9.30
N ASP A 87 -13.00 3.64 -8.37
CA ASP A 87 -13.26 3.61 -6.93
C ASP A 87 -12.28 4.57 -6.25
N VAL A 88 -12.57 4.94 -5.01
CA VAL A 88 -11.70 5.86 -4.25
C VAL A 88 -10.35 5.22 -3.94
N LYS A 89 -9.29 6.03 -3.93
CA LYS A 89 -7.88 5.62 -3.74
C LYS A 89 -7.59 4.68 -2.58
N TYR A 90 -8.39 4.75 -1.52
CA TYR A 90 -8.26 3.89 -0.34
C TYR A 90 -9.14 2.62 -0.39
N HIS A 91 -9.68 2.25 -1.54
CA HIS A 91 -10.26 0.92 -1.82
C HIS A 91 -9.41 0.10 -2.80
N LEU A 92 -8.58 0.77 -3.60
CA LEU A 92 -7.77 0.12 -4.62
C LEU A 92 -6.69 -0.79 -3.99
N GLY A 93 -6.45 -1.94 -4.61
CA GLY A 93 -5.47 -2.94 -4.19
C GLY A 93 -4.16 -2.88 -4.97
N THR A 94 -3.31 -3.86 -4.71
CA THR A 94 -2.15 -4.21 -5.54
C THR A 94 -1.89 -5.71 -5.41
N CYS A 95 -1.29 -6.30 -6.43
CA CYS A 95 -0.73 -7.65 -6.39
C CYS A 95 0.72 -7.55 -6.86
N ILE A 96 1.64 -8.12 -6.09
CA ILE A 96 3.05 -8.16 -6.45
C ILE A 96 3.59 -9.56 -6.22
N GLU A 97 4.46 -9.99 -7.12
CA GLU A 97 5.28 -11.18 -6.94
C GLU A 97 6.69 -10.75 -6.57
N ARG A 98 7.30 -11.43 -5.59
CA ARG A 98 8.67 -11.17 -5.17
C ARG A 98 9.42 -12.48 -5.03
N LEU A 99 10.68 -12.47 -5.44
CA LEU A 99 11.54 -13.63 -5.27
C LEU A 99 11.92 -13.77 -3.79
N ASN A 100 11.54 -14.89 -3.17
CA ASN A 100 11.92 -15.22 -1.80
C ASN A 100 13.23 -16.03 -1.84
N ARG A 101 14.27 -15.55 -1.18
CA ARG A 101 15.56 -16.26 -1.13
C ARG A 101 15.54 -17.46 -0.19
N ALA A 102 14.58 -17.54 0.74
CA ALA A 102 14.50 -18.61 1.74
C ALA A 102 13.90 -19.92 1.21
N SER A 103 13.03 -19.87 0.20
CA SER A 103 12.36 -21.03 -0.39
C SER A 103 13.03 -21.56 -1.66
N ASN A 104 14.20 -21.01 -2.03
CA ASN A 104 14.89 -21.27 -3.30
C ASN A 104 16.11 -22.21 -3.14
N THR A 105 16.14 -23.02 -2.08
CA THR A 105 17.10 -24.14 -1.89
C THR A 105 16.40 -25.47 -2.01
#